data_AF-A0A7C4NGJ9-F1
#
_entry.id   AF-A0A7C4NGJ9-F1
#
_cell.length_a   1.000
_cell.length_b   1.000
_cell.length_c   1.000
_cell.angle_alpha   90.00
_cell.angle_beta   90.00
_cell.angle_gamma   90.00
#
_symmetry.space_group_name_H-M   'P 1'
#
loop_
_entity.id
_entity.type
_entity.pdbx_description
1 polymer ?
#
loop_
_entity_poly.entity_id
_entity_poly.type
_entity_poly.pdbx_seq_one_letter_code
_entity_poly.pdbx_strand_id
1 'polypeptide(L)'
;MNTVRNGNAVSVAFRRGNTTLTAQTVRLAGAGFASERRSASGTAQESRDQITMLGPTTLNIQIDDRFTLTVGGGPVLYRVTWVRPDRRVATMARAEAIE
;
A
#
# COMPACT_ATOMS: atom_id res chain seq x y z
N MET A 1 28.90 -0.79 -2.12
CA MET A 1 27.90 -0.13 -1.27
C MET A 1 26.61 0.00 -2.07
N ASN A 2 25.62 -0.87 -1.83
CA ASN A 2 24.38 -0.88 -2.61
C ASN A 2 23.39 0.12 -2.00
N THR A 3 23.40 1.35 -2.52
CA THR A 3 22.51 2.43 -2.10
C THR A 3 21.07 2.07 -2.47
N VAL A 4 20.32 1.53 -1.50
CA VAL A 4 18.88 1.25 -1.65
C VAL A 4 18.18 2.58 -1.96
N ARG A 5 17.75 2.72 -3.22
CA ARG A 5 17.14 3.93 -3.78
C ARG A 5 16.03 4.45 -2.85
N ASN A 6 16.17 5.71 -2.47
CA ASN A 6 15.31 6.52 -1.62
C ASN A 6 13.90 6.81 -2.21
N GLY A 7 13.39 5.98 -3.13
CA GLY A 7 12.41 6.41 -4.14
C GLY A 7 10.92 6.32 -3.79
N ASN A 8 10.49 5.53 -2.79
CA ASN A 8 9.06 5.20 -2.62
C ASN A 8 8.53 5.47 -1.21
N ALA A 9 9.12 6.41 -0.48
CA ALA A 9 8.53 6.87 0.79
C ALA A 9 7.37 7.81 0.49
N VAL A 10 6.18 7.49 1.01
CA VAL A 10 4.95 8.24 0.82
C VAL A 10 4.32 8.54 2.19
N SER A 11 3.80 9.75 2.34
CA SER A 11 3.02 10.13 3.52
C SER A 11 1.56 9.79 3.29
N VAL A 12 1.00 8.93 4.14
CA VAL A 12 -0.34 8.38 3.98
C VAL A 12 -1.18 8.68 5.21
N ALA A 13 -2.32 9.34 5.00
CA ALA A 13 -3.35 9.46 6.03
C ALA A 13 -4.32 8.29 5.89
N PHE A 14 -4.40 7.46 6.93
CA PHE A 14 -5.32 6.32 6.97
C PHE A 14 -6.66 6.74 7.56
N ARG A 15 -7.74 6.27 6.95
CA ARG A 15 -9.11 6.42 7.43
C ARG A 15 -9.55 5.11 8.05
N ARG A 16 -9.84 5.14 9.35
CA ARG A 16 -10.32 4.03 10.15
C ARG A 16 -11.77 4.30 10.55
N GLY A 17 -12.71 3.69 9.85
CA GLY A 17 -14.13 4.06 9.97
C GLY A 17 -14.32 5.57 9.75
N ASN A 18 -14.77 6.28 10.79
CA ASN A 18 -15.01 7.72 10.74
C ASN A 18 -13.81 8.57 11.22
N THR A 19 -12.70 7.95 11.61
CA THR A 19 -11.52 8.65 12.12
C THR A 19 -10.43 8.69 11.06
N THR A 20 -9.89 9.88 10.80
CA THR A 20 -8.67 10.04 10.00
C THR A 20 -7.46 10.12 10.94
N LEU A 21 -6.51 9.20 10.76
CA LEU A 21 -5.25 9.21 11.48
C LEU A 21 -4.32 10.29 10.90
N THR A 22 -3.42 10.81 11.74
CA THR A 22 -2.32 11.65 11.28
C THR A 22 -1.55 10.94 10.17
N ALA A 23 -1.09 11.70 9.17
CA ALA A 23 -0.31 11.15 8.08
C ALA A 23 0.94 10.45 8.62
N GLN A 24 1.15 9.22 8.17
CA GLN A 24 2.29 8.37 8.55
C GLN A 24 3.11 8.04 7.31
N THR A 25 4.44 8.08 7.45
CA THR A 25 5.34 7.74 6.35
C THR A 25 5.44 6.22 6.22
N VAL A 26 5.11 5.72 5.03
CA VAL A 26 5.29 4.32 4.65
C VAL A 26 6.12 4.24 3.37
N ARG A 27 6.78 3.11 3.17
CA ARG A 27 7.52 2.81 1.95
C ARG A 27 6.73 1.79 1.15
N LEU A 28 6.48 2.09 -0.12
CA LEU A 28 5.83 1.15 -1.01
C LEU A 28 6.87 0.14 -1.52
N ALA A 29 6.65 -1.13 -1.21
CA ALA A 29 7.44 -2.27 -1.66
C ALA A 29 6.68 -3.00 -2.77
N GLY A 30 7.29 -3.14 -3.94
CA GLY A 30 6.69 -3.84 -5.07
C GLY A 30 7.32 -3.42 -6.39
N ALA A 31 7.80 -4.40 -7.15
CA ALA A 31 8.22 -4.23 -8.53
C ALA A 31 6.99 -3.90 -9.38
N GLY A 32 6.85 -2.64 -9.79
CA GLY A 32 5.78 -2.23 -10.69
C GLY A 32 4.89 -1.14 -10.12
N PHE A 33 5.31 0.10 -10.35
CA PHE A 33 4.37 1.11 -10.87
C PHE A 33 3.93 0.76 -12.33
N ALA A 34 4.38 -0.38 -12.84
CA ALA A 34 3.82 -1.02 -14.01
C ALA A 34 2.52 -1.70 -13.58
N SER A 35 1.43 -1.01 -13.84
CA SER A 35 0.19 -1.66 -14.25
C SER A 35 0.52 -2.64 -15.38
N GLU A 36 0.93 -3.85 -15.02
CA GLU A 36 0.80 -5.00 -15.91
C GLU A 36 -0.69 -5.25 -16.05
N ARG A 37 -1.33 -4.46 -16.91
CA ARG A 37 -2.54 -4.85 -17.62
C ARG A 37 -2.19 -6.18 -18.30
N ARG A 38 -2.39 -7.29 -17.58
CA ARG A 38 -2.47 -8.60 -18.21
C ARG A 38 -3.75 -8.60 -19.01
N SER A 39 -3.63 -8.14 -20.25
CA SER A 39 -4.61 -8.33 -21.28
C SER A 39 -4.90 -9.82 -21.41
N ALA A 40 -6.13 -10.18 -21.03
CA ALA A 40 -6.95 -11.26 -21.56
C ALA A 40 -6.21 -12.50 -22.11
N SER A 41 -6.20 -13.57 -21.30
CA SER A 41 -6.44 -14.91 -21.82
C SER A 41 -7.27 -15.68 -20.79
N GLY A 42 -8.59 -15.57 -20.96
CA GLY A 42 -9.60 -16.54 -20.57
C GLY A 42 -9.41 -17.28 -19.26
N THR A 43 -9.63 -16.60 -18.13
CA THR A 43 -10.32 -17.11 -16.93
C THR A 43 -10.34 -15.99 -15.90
N ALA A 44 -11.49 -15.78 -15.27
CA ALA A 44 -11.75 -14.65 -14.39
C ALA A 44 -10.79 -14.62 -13.18
N GLN A 45 -9.86 -13.69 -13.17
CA GLN A 45 -9.22 -13.26 -11.93
C GLN A 45 -8.97 -11.77 -12.01
N GLU A 46 -9.89 -11.01 -11.41
CA GLU A 46 -9.76 -9.58 -11.15
C GLU A 46 -8.39 -9.32 -10.51
N SER A 47 -7.43 -8.85 -11.30
CA SER A 47 -6.15 -8.38 -10.79
C SER A 47 -6.42 -7.05 -10.11
N ARG A 48 -6.93 -7.09 -8.88
CA ARG A 48 -6.96 -5.91 -8.00
C ARG A 48 -5.50 -5.51 -7.79
N ASP A 49 -5.12 -4.31 -8.20
CA ASP A 49 -3.80 -3.74 -7.95
C ASP A 49 -3.50 -3.86 -6.45
N GLN A 50 -2.58 -4.77 -6.09
CA GLN A 50 -2.16 -4.99 -4.72
C GLN A 50 -0.83 -4.30 -4.48
N ILE A 51 -0.75 -3.52 -3.41
CA ILE A 51 0.48 -2.86 -2.99
C ILE A 51 0.95 -3.42 -1.65
N THR A 52 2.27 -3.56 -1.49
CA THR A 52 2.87 -3.86 -0.19
C THR A 52 3.44 -2.58 0.40
N MET A 53 3.17 -2.36 1.67
CA MET A 53 3.66 -1.22 2.45
C MET A 53 4.60 -1.72 3.54
N LEU A 54 5.69 -0.99 3.74
CA LEU A 54 6.65 -1.18 4.82
C LEU A 54 6.74 0.12 5.62
N GLY A 55 6.45 0.07 6.90
CA GLY A 55 6.60 1.21 7.80
C GLY A 55 7.39 0.87 9.05
N PRO A 56 7.62 1.88 9.92
CA PRO A 56 8.26 1.66 11.21
C PRO A 56 7.44 0.70 12.08
N THR A 57 8.06 0.14 13.11
CA THR A 57 7.37 -0.73 14.08
C THR A 57 6.24 -0.02 14.85
N THR A 58 6.29 1.31 14.88
CA THR A 58 5.26 2.19 15.46
C THR A 58 4.14 2.57 14.48
N LEU A 59 4.17 2.05 13.24
CA LEU A 59 3.14 2.32 12.25
C LEU A 59 1.76 1.86 12.77
N ASN A 60 0.87 2.82 12.94
CA ASN A 60 -0.53 2.58 13.30
C ASN A 60 -1.33 2.34 12.03
N ILE A 61 -1.41 1.08 11.62
CA ILE A 61 -2.17 0.58 10.47
C ILE A 61 -2.96 -0.67 10.88
N GLN A 62 -4.19 -0.78 10.40
CA GLN A 62 -5.10 -1.89 10.68
C GLN A 62 -5.76 -2.40 9.39
N ILE A 63 -6.26 -3.63 9.45
CA ILE A 63 -7.12 -4.17 8.40
C ILE A 63 -8.37 -3.29 8.30
N ASP A 64 -8.88 -3.12 7.07
CA ASP A 64 -9.97 -2.21 6.69
C ASP A 64 -9.63 -0.70 6.72
N ASP A 65 -8.44 -0.31 7.20
CA ASP A 65 -7.99 1.08 7.02
C ASP A 65 -7.96 1.42 5.52
N ARG A 66 -8.47 2.61 5.18
CA ARG A 66 -8.55 3.11 3.80
C ARG A 66 -7.65 4.30 3.59
N PHE A 67 -7.05 4.42 2.42
CA PHE A 67 -6.20 5.55 2.10
C PHE A 67 -6.12 5.78 0.60
N THR A 68 -5.82 7.01 0.21
CA THR A 68 -5.68 7.38 -1.20
C THR A 68 -4.20 7.53 -1.54
N LEU A 69 -3.79 6.98 -2.68
CA LEU A 69 -2.48 7.22 -3.28
C LEU A 69 -2.65 7.70 -4.71
N THR A 70 -1.81 8.64 -5.13
CA THR A 70 -1.74 9.03 -6.53
C THR A 70 -0.83 8.05 -7.27
N VAL A 71 -1.41 7.26 -8.17
CA VAL A 71 -0.69 6.27 -9.01
C VAL A 71 -1.09 6.50 -10.46
N GLY A 72 -0.14 6.48 -11.40
CA GLY A 72 -0.43 6.60 -12.83
C GLY A 72 -1.11 7.92 -13.25
N GLY A 73 -0.99 9.00 -12.45
CA GLY A 73 -1.54 10.31 -12.75
C GLY A 73 -2.93 10.61 -12.13
N GLY A 74 -3.49 9.70 -11.33
CA GLY A 74 -4.77 9.92 -10.65
C GLY A 74 -4.81 9.33 -9.23
N PRO A 75 -5.76 9.78 -8.38
CA PRO A 75 -5.97 9.20 -7.06
C PRO A 75 -6.61 7.81 -7.19
N VAL A 76 -6.06 6.84 -6.47
CA VAL A 76 -6.60 5.49 -6.32
C VAL A 76 -6.86 5.26 -4.84
N LEU A 77 -8.06 4.79 -4.50
CA LEU A 77 -8.41 4.42 -3.14
C LEU A 77 -7.98 2.97 -2.88
N TYR A 78 -7.36 2.75 -1.73
CA TYR A 78 -6.89 1.44 -1.29
C TYR A 78 -7.52 1.08 0.04
N ARG A 79 -7.72 -0.22 0.26
CA ARG A 79 -8.11 -0.80 1.54
C ARG A 79 -7.05 -1.79 1.99
N VAL A 80 -6.63 -1.67 3.25
CA VAL A 80 -5.70 -2.61 3.88
C VAL A 80 -6.41 -3.95 4.09
N THR A 81 -5.83 -5.02 3.55
CA THR A 81 -6.35 -6.38 3.64
C THR A 81 -5.55 -7.26 4.60
N TRP A 82 -4.31 -6.86 4.87
CA TRP A 82 -3.40 -7.65 5.68
C TRP A 82 -2.37 -6.78 6.39
N VAL A 83 -2.07 -7.09 7.64
CA VAL A 83 -1.04 -6.44 8.44
C VAL A 83 -0.25 -7.49 9.21
N ARG A 84 1.08 -7.42 9.12
CA ARG A 84 2.02 -8.20 9.93
C ARG A 84 3.00 -7.26 10.61
N PRO A 85 2.76 -6.94 11.89
CA PRO A 85 3.74 -6.21 12.68
C PRO A 85 4.91 -7.14 13.03
N ASP A 86 6.12 -6.79 12.63
CA ASP A 86 7.33 -7.38 13.17
C ASP A 86 7.95 -6.41 14.19
N ARG A 87 7.80 -6.73 15.48
CA ARG A 87 8.19 -5.82 16.58
C ARG A 87 9.68 -5.46 16.61
N ARG A 88 10.53 -6.18 15.86
CA ARG A 88 11.98 -5.99 15.86
C ARG A 88 12.49 -5.24 14.63
N VAL A 89 11.72 -5.22 13.54
CA VAL A 89 12.25 -4.75 12.23
C VAL A 89 11.35 -3.72 11.56
N ALA A 90 10.08 -4.05 11.31
CA ALA A 90 9.17 -3.19 10.57
C ALA A 90 7.72 -3.68 10.67
N THR A 91 6.76 -2.82 10.33
CA THR A 91 5.38 -3.25 10.06
C THR A 91 5.20 -3.41 8.57
N MET A 92 4.80 -4.62 8.13
CA MET A 92 4.44 -4.89 6.75
C MET A 92 2.93 -4.95 6.61
N ALA A 93 2.39 -4.34 5.57
CA ALA A 93 0.96 -4.41 5.25
C ALA A 93 0.74 -4.61 3.76
N ARG A 94 -0.42 -5.15 3.39
CA ARG A 94 -0.89 -5.21 2.01
C ARG A 94 -2.21 -4.48 1.91
N ALA A 95 -2.40 -3.81 0.80
CA ALA A 95 -3.65 -3.17 0.46
C ALA A 95 -4.04 -3.51 -0.98
N GLU A 96 -5.35 -3.58 -1.22
CA GLU A 96 -5.94 -3.74 -2.53
C GLU A 96 -6.61 -2.43 -2.95
N ALA A 97 -6.57 -2.10 -4.24
CA ALA A 97 -7.37 -1.01 -4.78
C ALA A 97 -8.87 -1.33 -4.61
N ILE A 98 -9.62 -0.36 -4.12
CA ILE A 98 -11.08 -0.36 -4.09
C ILE A 98 -11.51 0.92 -4.84
N GLU A 99 -12.32 0.77 -5.88
CA GLU A 99 -12.67 1.85 -6.82
C GLU A 99 -13.05 3.19 -6.16
#